data_AF-A0A645CQU8-F1
#
_entry.id   AF-A0A645CQU8-F1
#
_cell.length_a   1.000
_cell.length_b   1.000
_cell.length_c   1.000
_cell.angle_alpha   90.00
_cell.angle_beta   90.00
_cell.angle_gamma   90.00
#
_symmetry.space_group_name_H-M   'P 1'
#
loop_
_entity.id
_entity.type
_entity.pdbx_description
1 polymer ?
#
loop_
_entity_poly.entity_id
_entity_poly.type
_entity_poly.pdbx_seq_one_letter_code
_entity_poly.pdbx_strand_id
1 'polypeptide(L)'
;MANDKDIDAVLALMPQKGTYYFTRASVERALDQKLLAEKAGTYGLKGDRFSTVAEAVKAAKENADKNDLVFIGGSSFIVADALPLFI
;
A
#
# COMPACT_ATOMS: atom_id res chain seq x y z
N MET A 1 1.04 -6.40 0.42
CA MET A 1 1.58 -7.41 1.36
C MET A 1 1.74 -8.74 0.62
N ALA A 2 2.61 -9.64 1.06
CA ALA A 2 2.63 -11.02 0.55
C ALA A 2 1.63 -11.89 1.35
N ASN A 3 1.04 -12.90 0.72
CA ASN A 3 -0.02 -13.75 1.30
C ASN A 3 0.46 -14.68 2.43
N ASP A 4 1.77 -14.82 2.58
CA ASP A 4 2.43 -15.66 3.58
C ASP A 4 2.71 -14.91 4.90
N LYS A 5 2.31 -13.64 5.00
CA LYS A 5 2.53 -12.82 6.20
C LYS A 5 1.27 -12.76 7.07
N ASP A 6 1.48 -12.52 8.37
CA ASP A 6 0.42 -12.13 9.30
C ASP A 6 -0.06 -10.70 8.96
N ILE A 7 -0.93 -10.63 7.96
CA ILE A 7 -1.50 -9.37 7.45
C ILE A 7 -2.31 -8.67 8.54
N ASP A 8 -3.04 -9.45 9.33
CA ASP A 8 -3.94 -8.96 10.37
C ASP A 8 -3.15 -8.25 11.49
N ALA A 9 -2.04 -8.83 11.96
CA ALA A 9 -1.16 -8.17 12.93
C ALA A 9 -0.58 -6.85 12.40
N VAL A 10 -0.20 -6.79 11.11
CA VAL A 10 0.32 -5.55 10.51
C VAL A 10 -0.78 -4.49 10.41
N LEU A 11 -1.97 -4.86 9.92
CA LEU A 11 -3.09 -3.91 9.78
C LEU A 11 -3.53 -3.34 11.14
N ALA A 12 -3.49 -4.14 12.20
CA ALA A 12 -3.79 -3.67 13.56
C ALA A 12 -2.83 -2.58 14.08
N LEU A 13 -1.59 -2.54 13.58
CA LEU A 13 -0.56 -1.56 13.97
C LEU A 13 -0.59 -0.28 13.15
N MET A 14 -1.35 -0.25 12.06
CA MET A 14 -1.34 0.88 11.13
C MET A 14 -2.07 2.11 11.71
N PRO A 15 -1.60 3.34 11.41
CA PRO A 15 -2.21 4.56 11.93
C PRO A 15 -3.67 4.75 11.49
N GLN A 16 -4.59 4.90 12.43
CA GLN A 16 -6.02 5.10 12.12
C GLN A 16 -6.30 6.39 11.33
N LYS A 17 -5.44 7.40 11.50
CA LYS A 17 -5.49 8.66 10.75
C LYS A 17 -4.40 8.65 9.69
N GLY A 18 -4.78 8.29 8.46
CA GLY A 18 -3.90 8.30 7.30
C GLY A 18 -4.69 8.03 6.02
N THR A 19 -4.14 8.46 4.89
CA THR A 19 -4.66 8.13 3.56
C THR A 19 -3.97 6.86 3.08
N TYR A 20 -4.73 5.79 2.86
CA TYR A 20 -4.18 4.52 2.42
C TYR A 20 -4.25 4.35 0.90
N TYR A 21 -3.20 3.77 0.33
CA TYR A 21 -3.09 3.44 -1.09
C TYR A 21 -2.80 1.95 -1.21
N PHE A 22 -3.84 1.16 -1.46
CA PHE A 22 -3.73 -0.29 -1.59
C PHE A 22 -3.33 -0.65 -3.01
N THR A 23 -2.27 -1.43 -3.14
CA THR A 23 -1.76 -1.89 -4.44
C THR A 23 -1.15 -3.28 -4.31
N ARG A 24 -0.81 -3.88 -5.45
CA ARG A 24 -0.13 -5.17 -5.55
C ARG A 24 1.22 -4.99 -6.23
N ALA A 25 2.19 -5.80 -5.81
CA ALA A 25 3.46 -5.90 -6.50
C ALA A 25 3.30 -6.62 -7.84
N SER A 26 4.29 -6.48 -8.71
CA SER A 26 4.34 -7.08 -10.05
C SER A 26 4.48 -8.61 -10.03
N VAL A 27 4.91 -9.20 -8.90
CA VAL A 27 5.08 -10.65 -8.74
C VAL A 27 3.75 -11.40 -8.63
N GLU A 28 3.67 -12.62 -9.20
CA GLU A 28 2.43 -13.43 -9.24
C GLU A 28 1.86 -13.77 -7.86
N ARG A 29 2.70 -13.88 -6.84
CA ARG A 29 2.28 -14.19 -5.46
C ARG A 29 1.76 -12.98 -4.67
N ALA A 30 1.65 -11.81 -5.30
CA ALA A 30 1.17 -10.61 -4.64
C ALA A 30 -0.33 -10.74 -4.28
N LEU A 31 -0.69 -10.29 -3.08
CA LEU A 31 -2.09 -10.19 -2.67
C LEU A 31 -2.83 -9.19 -3.56
N ASP A 32 -4.03 -9.55 -4.00
CA ASP A 32 -4.93 -8.64 -4.71
C ASP A 32 -5.24 -7.41 -3.84
N GLN A 33 -5.10 -6.22 -4.42
CA GLN A 33 -5.30 -4.95 -3.73
C GLN A 33 -6.73 -4.78 -3.20
N LYS A 34 -7.73 -5.43 -3.81
CA LYS A 34 -9.13 -5.40 -3.35
C LYS A 34 -9.29 -6.17 -2.05
N LEU A 35 -8.69 -7.37 -1.97
CA LEU A 35 -8.74 -8.18 -0.76
C LEU A 35 -7.96 -7.53 0.39
N LEU A 36 -6.82 -6.90 0.09
CA LEU A 36 -6.07 -6.14 1.09
C LEU A 36 -6.88 -4.95 1.62
N ALA A 37 -7.53 -4.19 0.74
CA ALA A 37 -8.37 -3.05 1.14
C ALA A 37 -9.60 -3.48 1.94
N GLU A 38 -10.23 -4.60 1.59
CA GLU A 38 -11.35 -5.18 2.34
C GLU A 38 -10.92 -5.56 3.76
N LYS A 39 -9.80 -6.28 3.90
CA LYS A 39 -9.21 -6.59 5.21
C LYS A 39 -8.86 -5.34 5.98
N ALA A 40 -8.20 -4.36 5.36
CA ALA A 40 -7.84 -3.11 6.01
C ALA A 40 -9.08 -2.33 6.51
N GLY A 41 -10.18 -2.40 5.77
CA GLY A 41 -11.46 -1.80 6.15
C GLY A 41 -12.04 -2.34 7.46
N THR A 42 -11.79 -3.61 7.82
CA THR A 42 -12.23 -4.16 9.11
C THR A 42 -11.48 -3.55 10.30
N TYR A 43 -10.29 -2.98 10.07
CA TYR A 43 -9.49 -2.24 11.05
C TYR A 43 -9.73 -0.72 11.00
N GLY A 44 -10.73 -0.26 10.23
CA GLY A 44 -11.04 1.17 10.08
C GLY A 44 -10.13 1.92 9.10
N LEU A 45 -9.19 1.22 8.45
CA LEU A 45 -8.25 1.83 7.51
C LEU A 45 -8.92 2.00 6.15
N LYS A 46 -9.02 3.25 5.68
CA LYS A 46 -9.73 3.61 4.45
C LYS A 46 -8.77 4.17 3.41
N GLY A 47 -8.98 3.77 2.16
CA GLY A 47 -8.09 4.15 1.08
C GLY A 47 -8.51 3.60 -0.26
N ASP A 48 -7.86 4.09 -1.30
CA ASP A 48 -8.12 3.72 -2.68
C ASP A 48 -7.27 2.53 -3.12
N ARG A 49 -7.67 1.90 -4.22
CA ARG A 49 -7.06 0.69 -4.76
C ARG A 49 -6.49 0.97 -6.15
N PHE A 50 -5.26 0.55 -6.36
CA PHE A 50 -4.52 0.77 -7.61
C PHE A 50 -4.01 -0.56 -8.16
N SER A 51 -3.96 -0.67 -9.49
CA SER A 51 -3.63 -1.92 -10.14
C SER A 51 -2.13 -2.18 -10.19
N THR A 52 -1.33 -1.11 -10.09
CA THR A 52 0.14 -1.15 -10.06
C THR A 52 0.72 -0.27 -8.96
N VAL A 53 1.98 -0.54 -8.58
CA VAL A 53 2.73 0.31 -7.63
C VAL A 53 2.92 1.72 -8.19
N ALA A 54 3.17 1.86 -9.50
CA ALA A 54 3.34 3.15 -10.15
C ALA A 54 2.09 4.03 -10.05
N GLU A 55 0.90 3.47 -10.26
CA GLU A 55 -0.36 4.20 -10.09
C GLU A 55 -0.58 4.67 -8.66
N ALA A 56 -0.31 3.81 -7.67
CA ALA A 56 -0.44 4.15 -6.26
C ALA A 56 0.54 5.26 -5.84
N VAL A 57 1.80 5.15 -6.26
CA VAL A 57 2.83 6.17 -5.97
C VAL A 57 2.47 7.50 -6.62
N LYS A 58 1.99 7.48 -7.87
CA LYS A 58 1.55 8.70 -8.56
C LYS A 58 0.42 9.39 -7.78
N ALA A 59 -0.63 8.66 -7.42
CA ALA A 59 -1.75 9.20 -6.66
C ALA A 59 -1.36 9.69 -5.26
N ALA A 60 -0.44 8.99 -4.59
CA ALA A 60 0.09 9.42 -3.29
C ALA A 60 0.88 10.72 -3.41
N LYS A 61 1.70 10.87 -4.46
CA LYS A 61 2.46 12.10 -4.73
C LYS A 61 1.57 13.28 -5.11
N GLU A 62 0.48 13.04 -5.84
CA GLU A 62 -0.46 14.09 -6.23
C GLU A 62 -1.29 14.60 -5.06
N ASN A 63 -1.56 13.76 -4.06
CA ASN A 63 -2.36 14.10 -2.89
C ASN A 63 -1.54 14.61 -1.69
N ALA A 64 -0.22 14.35 -1.65
CA ALA A 64 0.63 14.72 -0.53
C ALA A 64 1.07 16.18 -0.61
N ASP A 65 0.90 16.90 0.50
CA ASP A 65 1.44 18.24 0.67
C ASP A 65 2.94 18.21 1.02
N LYS A 66 3.61 19.37 0.93
CA LYS A 66 5.05 19.53 1.21
C LYS A 66 5.53 19.06 2.59
N ASN A 67 4.61 18.94 3.56
CA ASN A 67 4.89 18.53 4.93
C ASN A 67 4.41 17.11 5.23
N ASP A 68 3.81 16.42 4.26
CA ASP A 68 3.33 15.06 4.42
C ASP A 68 4.45 14.04 4.22
N LEU A 69 4.30 12.89 4.87
CA LEU A 69 5.17 11.74 4.68
C LEU A 69 4.43 10.66 3.89
N VAL A 70 4.94 10.33 2.71
CA VAL A 70 4.49 9.14 1.96
C VAL A 70 5.35 7.95 2.37
N PHE A 71 4.74 6.98 3.06
CA PHE A 71 5.38 5.71 3.40
C PHE A 71 5.03 4.61 2.39
N ILE A 72 6.04 4.02 1.76
CA ILE A 72 5.87 2.91 0.80
C ILE A 72 6.42 1.63 1.43
N GLY A 73 5.56 0.64 1.67
CA GLY A 73 5.95 -0.56 2.40
C GLY A 73 5.01 -1.76 2.28
N GLY A 74 5.07 -2.66 3.26
CA GLY A 74 4.27 -3.89 3.32
C GLY A 74 4.91 -5.11 2.64
N SER A 75 5.85 -4.92 1.71
CA SER A 75 6.67 -6.00 1.12
C SER A 75 7.94 -5.45 0.49
N SER A 76 9.04 -6.21 0.54
CA SER A 76 10.26 -5.87 -0.22
C SER A 76 9.99 -5.79 -1.72
N PHE A 77 9.03 -6.57 -2.24
CA PHE A 77 8.62 -6.50 -3.65
C PHE A 77 7.90 -5.20 -4.00
N ILE A 78 7.13 -4.62 -3.07
CA ILE A 78 6.50 -3.29 -3.27
C ILE A 78 7.59 -2.21 -3.35
N VAL A 79 8.59 -2.28 -2.47
CA VAL A 79 9.72 -1.34 -2.49
C VAL A 79 10.54 -1.49 -3.77
N ALA A 80 10.77 -2.73 -4.22
CA ALA A 80 11.50 -3.01 -5.46
C ALA A 80 10.78 -2.45 -6.69
N ASP A 81 9.45 -2.55 -6.77
CA ASP A 81 8.67 -1.95 -7.87
C ASP A 81 8.63 -0.41 -7.79
N ALA A 82 8.69 0.15 -6.57
CA ALA A 82 8.62 1.60 -6.35
C ALA A 82 9.95 2.32 -6.60
N LEU A 83 11.09 1.70 -6.26
CA LEU A 83 12.40 2.34 -6.30
C LEU A 83 12.76 2.94 -7.68
N PRO A 84 12.49 2.26 -8.82
CA PRO A 84 12.74 2.82 -10.15
C PRO A 84 11.95 4.10 -10.48
N LEU A 85 10.92 4.46 -9.71
CA LEU A 85 10.11 5.66 -9.93
C LEU A 85 10.76 6.94 -9.37
N PHE A 86 11.89 6.81 -8.67
CA PHE A 86 12.57 7.90 -7.96
C PHE A 86 14.06 8.05 -8.32
N ILE A 87 14.54 7.26 -9.28
CA ILE A 87 15.91 7.32 -9.79
C ILE A 87 15.98 8.06 -11.13
#